data_AF-A0A399SG70-F1
#
_entry.id   AF-A0A399SG70-F1
#
_cell.length_a   1.000
_cell.length_b   1.000
_cell.length_c   1.000
_cell.angle_alpha   90.00
_cell.angle_beta   90.00
_cell.angle_gamma   90.00
#
_symmetry.space_group_name_H-M   'P 1'
#
loop_
_entity.id
_entity.type
_entity.pdbx_description
1 polymer ?
#
loop_
_entity_poly.entity_id
_entity_poly.type
_entity_poly.pdbx_seq_one_letter_code
_entity_poly.pdbx_strand_id
1 'polypeptide(L)' 'MTDADAALERLLERWRLDPDGPSVRTASSVIAPVRRDGAPLMLKVPLVEEERRGGRLMAAWAGRGAAPVLASDA' A
#
# COMPACT_ATOMS: atom_id res chain seq x y z
N MET A 1 -5.31 6.52 17.78
CA MET A 1 -4.59 5.87 16.68
C MET A 1 -5.29 4.56 16.40
N THR A 2 -5.85 4.36 15.20
CA THR A 2 -6.47 3.08 14.84
C THR A 2 -5.40 2.05 14.50
N ASP A 3 -5.74 0.76 14.53
CA ASP A 3 -4.82 -0.31 14.08
C ASP A 3 -4.34 -0.09 12.63
N ALA A 4 -5.22 0.49 11.80
CA ALA A 4 -4.91 0.85 10.43
C ALA A 4 -3.86 1.99 10.32
N ASP A 5 -3.93 3.00 11.19
CA ASP A 5 -2.97 4.11 11.22
C ASP A 5 -1.58 3.61 11.68
N ALA A 6 -1.54 2.79 12.72
CA ALA A 6 -0.31 2.17 13.20
C ALA A 6 0.31 1.23 12.15
N ALA A 7 -0.52 0.52 11.37
CA ALA A 7 -0.06 -0.30 10.26
C ALA A 7 0.53 0.55 9.12
N LEU A 8 -0.09 1.68 8.80
CA LEU A 8 0.41 2.62 7.81
C LEU A 8 1.78 3.18 8.22
N GLU A 9 1.91 3.72 9.44
CA GLU A 9 3.16 4.30 9.96
C GLU A 9 4.32 3.29 9.91
N ARG A 10 4.09 2.07 10.40
CA ARG A 10 5.08 0.99 10.35
C ARG A 10 5.54 0.68 8.93
N LEU A 11 4.63 0.66 7.96
CA LEU A 11 4.96 0.36 6.56
C LEU A 11 5.70 1.52 5.87
N LEU A 12 5.35 2.77 6.19
CA LEU A 12 6.08 3.95 5.73
C LEU A 12 7.55 3.88 6.18
N GLU A 13 7.77 3.63 7.47
CA GLU A 13 9.12 3.49 8.03
C GLU A 13 9.89 2.32 7.42
N ARG A 14 9.27 1.13 7.40
CA ARG A 14 9.90 -0.10 6.90
C ARG A 14 10.38 0.04 5.47
N TRP A 15 9.59 0.71 4.62
CA TRP A 15 9.90 0.85 3.20
C TRP A 15 10.52 2.20 2.83
N ARG A 16 10.85 3.04 3.82
CA ARG A 16 11.45 4.36 3.65
C ARG A 16 10.65 5.21 2.65
N LEU A 17 9.36 5.30 2.90
CA LEU A 17 8.41 6.02 2.06
C LEU A 17 8.10 7.39 2.67
N ASP A 18 8.20 8.43 1.86
CA ASP A 18 7.80 9.78 2.23
C ASP A 18 6.32 9.99 1.90
N PRO A 19 5.46 10.44 2.84
CA PRO A 19 4.07 10.79 2.53
C PRO A 19 4.00 11.90 1.47
N ASP A 20 3.17 11.70 0.44
CA ASP A 20 2.97 12.66 -0.67
C ASP A 20 1.51 13.14 -0.73
N GLY A 21 0.94 13.42 0.44
CA GLY A 21 -0.44 13.86 0.62
C GLY A 21 -1.21 13.06 1.68
N PRO A 22 -2.50 13.39 1.88
CA PRO A 22 -3.31 12.72 2.88
C PRO A 22 -3.63 11.27 2.48
N SER A 23 -3.60 10.37 3.46
CA SER A 23 -4.13 9.02 3.29
C SER A 23 -5.67 9.04 3.22
N VAL A 24 -6.24 8.15 2.42
CA VAL A 24 -7.68 7.92 2.31
C VAL A 24 -8.01 6.58 2.93
N ARG A 25 -8.93 6.58 3.91
CA ARG A 25 -9.50 5.36 4.48
C ARG A 25 -10.79 5.00 3.75
N THR A 26 -10.88 3.74 3.30
CA THR A 26 -12.08 3.15 2.73
C THR A 26 -12.65 2.10 3.69
N ALA A 27 -13.74 1.43 3.30
CA ALA A 27 -14.27 0.30 4.07
C ALA A 27 -13.30 -0.89 4.14
N SER A 28 -12.44 -1.06 3.13
CA SER A 28 -11.61 -2.26 2.95
C SER A 28 -10.10 -1.99 3.02
N SER A 29 -9.65 -0.73 3.02
CA SER A 29 -8.23 -0.37 2.93
C SER A 29 -7.93 1.01 3.51
N VAL A 30 -6.65 1.25 3.79
CA VAL A 30 -6.07 2.60 3.81
C VAL A 30 -5.18 2.74 2.57
N ILE A 31 -5.29 3.85 1.86
CA ILE A 31 -4.53 4.13 0.65
C ILE A 31 -3.82 5.47 0.84
N ALA A 32 -2.51 5.52 0.63
CA ALA A 32 -1.72 6.74 0.79
C ALA A 32 -0.85 7.01 -0.44
N PRO A 33 -0.86 8.23 -0.99
CA PRO A 33 0.16 8.67 -1.93
C PRO A 33 1.49 8.80 -1.18
N VAL A 34 2.56 8.27 -1.77
CA VAL A 34 3.90 8.27 -1.16
C VAL A 34 4.97 8.46 -2.22
N ARG A 35 6.18 8.80 -1.81
CA ARG A 35 7.38 8.84 -2.65
C ARG A 35 8.44 7.88 -2.12
N ARG A 36 9.25 7.36 -3.04
CA ARG A 36 10.51 6.68 -2.73
C ARG A 36 11.55 7.13 -3.74
N ASP A 37 12.65 7.69 -3.26
CA ASP A 37 13.74 8.21 -4.10
C ASP A 37 13.22 9.20 -5.17
N GLY A 38 12.24 10.04 -4.80
CA GLY A 38 11.60 11.02 -5.68
C GLY A 38 10.55 10.46 -6.65
N ALA A 39 10.39 9.14 -6.77
CA ALA A 39 9.38 8.52 -7.61
C ALA A 39 8.02 8.45 -6.88
N PRO A 40 6.91 8.91 -7.49
CA PRO A 40 5.57 8.82 -6.91
C PRO A 40 5.04 7.38 -6.96
N LEU A 41 4.46 6.94 -5.85
CA LEU A 41 3.93 5.59 -5.61
C LEU A 41 2.61 5.66 -4.83
N MET A 42 1.94 4.52 -4.75
CA MET A 42 0.76 4.35 -3.89
C MET A 42 1.01 3.21 -2.91
N LEU A 43 0.88 3.50 -1.61
CA LEU A 43 0.85 2.49 -0.55
C LEU A 43 -0.61 2.09 -0.29
N LYS A 44 -0.91 0.80 -0.35
CA LYS A 44 -2.24 0.24 -0.04
C LYS A 44 -2.13 -0.75 1.11
N VAL A 45 -2.78 -0.44 2.23
CA VAL A 45 -2.86 -1.27 3.44
C VAL A 45 -4.24 -1.94 3.48
N PRO A 46 -4.35 -3.25 3.18
CA PRO A 46 -5.63 -3.95 3.18
C PRO A 46 -6.11 -4.23 4.62
N LEU A 47 -7.40 -3.94 4.86
CA LEU A 47 -8.07 -4.16 6.16
C LEU A 47 -8.94 -5.44 6.18
N VAL A 48 -9.17 -6.04 5.02
CA VAL A 48 -9.96 -7.27 4.84
C VAL A 48 -9.19 -8.28 3.99
N GLU A 49 -9.51 -9.56 4.15
CA GLU A 49 -8.76 -10.64 3.49
C GLU A 49 -8.96 -10.65 1.96
N GLU A 50 -10.13 -10.22 1.49
CA GLU A 50 -10.44 -10.05 0.07
C GLU A 50 -9.41 -9.15 -0.63
N GLU A 51 -9.04 -8.03 0.00
CA GLU A 51 -8.06 -7.09 -0.54
C GLU A 51 -6.64 -7.65 -0.48
N ARG A 52 -6.31 -8.45 0.55
CA ARG A 52 -5.02 -9.16 0.65
C ARG A 52 -4.87 -10.17 -0.49
N ARG A 53 -5.92 -10.95 -0.78
CA ARG A 53 -5.97 -11.86 -1.93
C ARG A 53 -5.78 -11.11 -3.26
N GLY A 54 -6.47 -9.99 -3.42
CA GLY A 54 -6.31 -9.11 -4.60
C GLY A 54 -4.87 -8.62 -4.78
N GLY A 55 -4.22 -8.17 -3.70
CA GLY A 55 -2.82 -7.74 -3.72
C GLY A 55 -1.86 -8.86 -4.15
N ARG A 56 -2.05 -10.09 -3.65
CA ARG A 56 -1.26 -11.26 -4.06
C ARG A 56 -1.45 -11.59 -5.55
N LEU A 57 -2.67 -11.48 -6.07
CA LEU A 57 -2.96 -11.67 -7.49
C LEU A 57 -2.26 -10.60 -8.35
N MET A 58 -2.32 -9.32 -7.95
CA MET A 58 -1.63 -8.24 -8.65
C MET A 58 -0.11 -8.44 -8.69
N ALA A 59 0.48 -8.90 -7.58
CA ALA A 59 1.89 -9.25 -7.52
C ALA A 59 2.23 -10.40 -8.47
N ALA A 60 1.40 -11.44 -8.53
CA ALA A 60 1.59 -12.58 -9.44
C ALA A 60 1.48 -12.19 -10.93
N TRP A 61 0.68 -11.17 -11.26
CA TRP A 61 0.59 -10.66 -12.64
C TRP A 61 1.80 -9.81 -13.05
N ALA A 62 2.62 -9.33 -12.10
CA ALA A 62 3.87 -8.63 -12.37
C ALA A 62 3.72 -7.47 -13.40
N GLY A 63 2.64 -6.69 -13.27
CA GLY A 63 2.36 -5.57 -14.18
C GLY A 63 1.67 -5.95 -15.49
N ARG A 64 1.38 -7.22 -15.74
CA ARG A 64 0.65 -7.67 -16.95
C ARG A 64 -0.84 -7.45 -16.77
N GLY A 65 -1.34 -6.34 -17.30
CA GLY A 65 -2.76 -5.96 -17.19
C GLY A 65 -3.18 -5.47 -15.80
N ALA A 66 -2.22 -5.18 -14.92
CA ALA A 66 -2.44 -4.56 -13.61
C ALA A 66 -1.32 -3.57 -13.29
N ALA A 67 -1.52 -2.70 -12.31
CA ALA A 67 -0.45 -1.86 -11.80
C ALA A 67 0.69 -2.74 -11.22
N PRO A 68 1.96 -2.44 -11.48
CA PRO A 68 3.07 -3.23 -10.97
C PRO A 68 3.18 -3.08 -9.44
N VAL A 69 3.33 -4.20 -8.75
CA VAL A 69 3.60 -4.23 -7.31
C VAL A 69 5.12 -4.19 -7.10
N LEU A 70 5.63 -3.11 -6.50
CA LEU A 70 7.07 -2.93 -6.30
C LEU A 70 7.60 -3.63 -5.04
N ALA A 71 6.76 -3.79 -4.04
CA ALA A 71 7.06 -4.48 -2.79
C ALA A 71 5.74 -4.96 -2.15
N SER A 72 5.80 -6.04 -1.39
CA SER A 72 4.70 -6.56 -0.59
C SER A 72 5.27 -7.24 0.65
N ASP A 73 4.56 -7.15 1.77
CA ASP A 73 4.94 -7.81 3.02
C ASP A 73 4.36 -9.22 3.19
N ALA A 74 3.49 -9.64 2.25
CA ALA A 74 2.85 -10.95 2.11
C ALA A 74 2.24 -11.53 3.40
#